data_AF-A0A9E1I0S3-F1
#
_entry.id   AF-A0A9E1I0S3-F1
#
_cell.length_a   1.000
_cell.length_b   1.000
_cell.length_c   1.000
_cell.angle_alpha   90.00
_cell.angle_beta   90.00
_cell.angle_gamma   90.00
#
_symmetry.space_group_name_H-M   'P 1'
#
loop_
_entity.id
_entity.type
_entity.pdbx_description
1 polymer ?
#
loop_
_entity_poly.entity_id
_entity_poly.type
_entity_poly.pdbx_seq_one_letter_code
_entity_poly.pdbx_strand_id
1 'polypeptide(L)'
;MDVTKSKIKDILSFAVATVFFCVACAFQVADNYVQSNGVKILFCLLAELIFFGIMAYWTASVVARVSDKSTRTGITVTIVLLGLVLFIRFLKYHVSYSETSTRYFWYSYYIPQCLAPVVLLLTILGMGRKSGKPSARGRYLLFLPAVALILFIFTNDIHEQVFSFAEGLKYSNEIYKWEWGYYLI
;
A
#
# COMPACT_ATOMS: atom_id res chain seq x y z
N MET A 1 -25.69 1.81 -30.16
CA MET A 1 -24.26 1.57 -29.81
C MET A 1 -24.13 0.10 -29.42
N ASP A 2 -23.58 -0.74 -30.29
CA ASP A 2 -23.36 -2.15 -29.96
C ASP A 2 -22.14 -2.31 -29.06
N VAL A 3 -22.36 -2.88 -27.87
CA VAL A 3 -21.29 -3.21 -26.93
C VAL A 3 -20.71 -4.57 -27.33
N THR A 4 -19.43 -4.62 -27.68
CA THR A 4 -18.75 -5.86 -28.10
C THR A 4 -18.63 -6.86 -26.94
N LYS A 5 -18.68 -8.17 -27.22
CA LYS A 5 -18.56 -9.24 -26.20
C LYS A 5 -17.34 -9.09 -25.27
N SER A 6 -16.23 -8.56 -25.79
CA SER A 6 -15.03 -8.24 -24.99
C SER A 6 -15.31 -7.16 -23.94
N LYS A 7 -15.95 -6.05 -24.32
CA LYS A 7 -16.32 -4.98 -23.40
C LYS A 7 -17.29 -5.46 -22.32
N ILE A 8 -18.22 -6.36 -22.67
CA ILE A 8 -19.15 -6.97 -21.69
C ILE A 8 -18.38 -7.77 -20.64
N LYS A 9 -17.39 -8.58 -21.05
CA LYS A 9 -16.56 -9.38 -20.13
C LYS A 9 -15.72 -8.50 -19.20
N ASP A 10 -15.18 -7.39 -19.70
CA ASP A 10 -14.42 -6.44 -18.89
C ASP A 10 -15.33 -5.76 -17.86
N ILE A 11 -16.49 -5.24 -18.28
CA ILE A 11 -17.49 -4.62 -17.39
C ILE A 11 -17.93 -5.61 -16.31
N LEU A 12 -18.21 -6.86 -16.69
CA LEU A 12 -18.61 -7.90 -15.75
C LEU A 12 -17.51 -8.17 -14.71
N SER A 13 -16.24 -8.20 -15.13
CA SER A 13 -15.13 -8.44 -14.22
C SER A 13 -14.95 -7.30 -13.21
N PHE A 14 -15.11 -6.04 -13.64
CA PHE A 14 -15.12 -4.89 -12.74
C PHE A 14 -16.32 -4.92 -11.77
N ALA A 15 -17.51 -5.30 -12.26
CA ALA A 15 -18.69 -5.45 -11.42
C ALA A 15 -18.48 -6.52 -10.34
N VAL A 16 -17.92 -7.68 -10.71
CA VAL A 16 -17.59 -8.75 -9.77
C VAL A 16 -16.57 -8.29 -8.73
N ALA A 17 -15.48 -7.63 -9.15
CA ALA A 17 -14.49 -7.09 -8.23
C ALA A 17 -15.11 -6.05 -7.25
N THR A 18 -16.06 -5.24 -7.73
CA THR A 18 -16.79 -4.26 -6.91
C THR A 18 -17.66 -4.97 -5.87
N VAL A 19 -18.38 -6.03 -6.25
CA VAL A 19 -19.16 -6.83 -5.31
C VAL A 19 -18.26 -7.44 -4.22
N PHE A 20 -17.14 -8.04 -4.61
CA PHE A 20 -16.18 -8.59 -3.64
C PHE A 20 -15.63 -7.50 -2.70
N PHE A 21 -15.32 -6.31 -3.22
CA PHE A 21 -14.91 -5.17 -2.40
C PHE A 21 -15.99 -4.79 -1.37
N CYS A 22 -17.26 -4.67 -1.80
CA CYS A 22 -18.37 -4.38 -0.90
C CYS A 22 -18.56 -5.47 0.16
N VAL A 23 -18.39 -6.74 -0.20
CA VAL A 23 -18.45 -7.87 0.75
C VAL A 23 -17.32 -7.79 1.77
N ALA A 24 -16.09 -7.50 1.34
CA ALA A 24 -14.96 -7.32 2.27
C ALA A 24 -15.19 -6.15 3.23
N CYS A 25 -15.73 -5.02 2.74
CA CYS A 25 -16.15 -3.90 3.58
C CYS A 25 -17.26 -4.31 4.57
N ALA A 26 -18.25 -5.09 4.12
CA ALA A 26 -19.32 -5.58 4.99
C ALA A 26 -18.78 -6.47 6.11
N PHE A 27 -17.81 -7.35 5.83
CA PHE A 27 -17.13 -8.13 6.86
C PHE A 27 -16.40 -7.25 7.88
N GLN A 28 -15.68 -6.23 7.43
CA GLN A 28 -15.00 -5.28 8.32
C GLN A 28 -15.97 -4.48 9.19
N VAL A 29 -17.14 -4.10 8.65
CA VAL A 29 -18.18 -3.42 9.42
C VAL A 29 -18.82 -4.36 10.42
N ALA A 30 -19.16 -5.58 10.00
CA ALA A 30 -19.80 -6.60 10.81
C ALA A 30 -18.94 -7.03 12.01
N ASP A 31 -17.61 -7.02 11.87
CA ASP A 31 -16.65 -7.30 12.94
C ASP A 31 -16.92 -6.48 14.23
N ASN A 32 -17.39 -5.24 14.09
CA ASN A 32 -17.72 -4.37 15.23
C ASN A 32 -18.95 -4.84 16.03
N TYR A 33 -19.83 -5.64 15.43
CA TYR A 33 -21.11 -6.06 16.03
C TYR A 33 -21.10 -7.50 16.54
N VAL A 34 -20.09 -8.28 16.18
CA VAL A 34 -19.96 -9.68 16.58
C VAL A 34 -19.34 -9.78 17.98
N GLN A 35 -19.93 -10.59 18.86
CA GLN A 35 -19.38 -10.83 20.21
C GLN A 35 -18.32 -11.94 20.23
N SER A 36 -18.44 -12.94 19.35
CA SER A 36 -17.55 -14.11 19.30
C SER A 36 -16.20 -13.80 18.66
N ASN A 37 -15.11 -13.97 19.42
CA ASN A 37 -13.75 -13.70 18.95
C ASN A 37 -13.34 -14.55 17.74
N GLY A 38 -13.80 -15.81 17.66
CA GLY A 38 -13.51 -16.68 16.51
C GLY A 38 -14.15 -16.21 15.21
N VAL A 39 -15.36 -15.65 15.30
CA VAL A 39 -16.07 -15.12 14.12
C VAL A 39 -15.47 -13.79 13.67
N LYS A 40 -14.98 -12.97 14.59
CA LYS A 40 -14.22 -11.74 14.29
C LYS A 40 -12.97 -12.03 13.46
N ILE A 41 -12.15 -12.97 13.94
CA ILE A 41 -10.94 -13.40 13.23
C ILE A 41 -11.30 -13.95 11.84
N LEU A 42 -12.35 -14.75 11.73
CA LEU A 42 -12.81 -15.28 10.45
C LEU A 42 -13.20 -14.15 9.47
N PHE A 43 -14.00 -13.17 9.90
CA PHE A 43 -14.40 -12.03 9.05
C PHE A 43 -13.20 -11.19 8.62
N CYS A 44 -12.25 -10.92 9.53
CA CYS A 44 -11.01 -10.23 9.19
C CYS A 44 -10.21 -10.99 8.11
N LEU A 45 -9.94 -12.29 8.32
CA LEU A 45 -9.17 -13.10 7.39
C LEU A 45 -9.86 -13.23 6.02
N LEU A 46 -11.19 -13.36 5.99
CA LEU A 46 -11.97 -13.38 4.75
C LEU A 46 -11.86 -12.04 4.01
N ALA A 47 -11.97 -10.91 4.71
CA ALA A 47 -11.83 -9.59 4.12
C ALA A 47 -10.42 -9.39 3.53
N GLU A 48 -9.37 -9.77 4.27
CA GLU A 48 -7.99 -9.69 3.78
C GLU A 48 -7.74 -10.57 2.56
N LEU A 49 -8.24 -11.82 2.58
CA LEU A 49 -8.15 -12.73 1.44
C LEU A 49 -8.80 -12.12 0.19
N ILE A 50 -9.95 -11.47 0.36
CA ILE A 50 -10.62 -10.77 -0.74
C ILE A 50 -9.76 -9.61 -1.24
N PHE A 51 -9.19 -8.77 -0.37
CA PHE A 51 -8.33 -7.66 -0.80
C PHE A 51 -7.08 -8.15 -1.55
N PHE A 52 -6.41 -9.19 -1.06
CA PHE A 52 -5.30 -9.82 -1.77
C PHE A 52 -5.74 -10.39 -3.12
N GLY A 53 -6.91 -11.05 -3.18
CA GLY A 53 -7.48 -11.57 -4.42
C GLY A 53 -7.79 -10.49 -5.46
N ILE A 54 -8.42 -9.38 -5.04
CA ILE A 54 -8.70 -8.23 -5.91
C ILE A 54 -7.39 -7.63 -6.42
N MET A 55 -6.40 -7.45 -5.53
CA MET A 55 -5.09 -6.91 -5.90
C MET A 55 -4.36 -7.83 -6.88
N ALA A 56 -4.39 -9.15 -6.68
CA ALA A 56 -3.81 -10.14 -7.60
C ALA A 56 -4.52 -10.14 -8.96
N TYR A 57 -5.86 -10.08 -8.98
CA TYR A 57 -6.63 -9.95 -10.22
C TYR A 57 -6.28 -8.67 -10.98
N TRP A 58 -6.27 -7.53 -10.30
CA TRP A 58 -5.90 -6.25 -10.88
C TRP A 58 -4.46 -6.28 -11.40
N THR A 59 -3.54 -6.89 -10.66
CA THR A 59 -2.14 -7.09 -11.07
C THR A 59 -2.05 -7.87 -12.37
N ALA A 60 -2.70 -9.03 -12.48
CA ALA A 60 -2.70 -9.83 -13.69
C ALA A 60 -3.28 -9.04 -14.88
N SER A 61 -4.38 -8.32 -14.65
CA SER A 61 -5.02 -7.45 -15.65
C SER A 61 -4.09 -6.34 -16.15
N VAL A 62 -3.38 -5.66 -15.25
CA VAL A 62 -2.44 -4.59 -15.61
C VAL A 62 -1.21 -5.14 -16.33
N VAL A 63 -0.58 -6.19 -15.79
CA VAL A 63 0.63 -6.80 -16.38
C VAL A 63 0.35 -7.34 -17.79
N ALA A 64 -0.84 -7.89 -18.05
CA ALA A 64 -1.24 -8.36 -19.37
C ALA A 64 -1.40 -7.25 -20.42
N ARG A 65 -1.70 -6.01 -20.00
CA ARG A 65 -1.91 -4.86 -20.89
C ARG A 65 -0.64 -4.10 -21.25
N VAL A 66 0.45 -4.32 -20.52
CA VAL A 66 1.70 -3.56 -20.69
C VAL A 66 2.69 -4.36 -21.52
N SER A 67 2.93 -3.92 -22.76
CA SER A 67 3.85 -4.55 -23.70
C SER A 67 5.31 -4.18 -23.46
N ASP A 68 5.59 -2.93 -23.08
CA ASP A 68 6.96 -2.46 -22.84
C ASP A 68 7.55 -3.07 -21.55
N LYS A 69 8.72 -3.72 -21.69
CA LYS A 69 9.36 -4.43 -20.57
C LYS A 69 9.77 -3.49 -19.44
N SER A 70 10.28 -2.29 -19.74
CA SER A 70 10.72 -1.34 -18.71
C SER A 70 9.54 -0.81 -17.92
N THR A 71 8.47 -0.44 -18.62
CA THR A 71 7.21 0.03 -18.05
C THR A 71 6.56 -1.06 -17.19
N ARG A 72 6.55 -2.29 -17.70
CA ARG A 72 6.02 -3.45 -16.97
C ARG A 72 6.78 -3.69 -15.68
N THR A 73 8.12 -3.65 -15.69
CA THR A 73 8.92 -3.80 -14.45
C THR A 73 8.58 -2.73 -13.43
N GLY A 74 8.50 -1.46 -13.83
CA GLY A 74 8.17 -0.36 -12.91
C GLY A 74 6.77 -0.49 -12.30
N ILE A 75 5.78 -0.86 -13.12
CA ILE A 75 4.42 -1.16 -12.65
C ILE A 75 4.42 -2.36 -11.71
N THR A 76 5.13 -3.44 -12.03
CA THR A 76 5.26 -4.63 -11.17
C THR A 76 5.88 -4.27 -9.82
N VAL A 77 6.94 -3.47 -9.79
CA VAL A 77 7.54 -3.01 -8.52
C VAL A 77 6.54 -2.18 -7.71
N THR A 78 5.79 -1.29 -8.36
CA THR A 78 4.74 -0.48 -7.70
C THR A 78 3.66 -1.38 -7.08
N ILE A 79 3.23 -2.41 -7.80
CA ILE A 79 2.27 -3.40 -7.32
C ILE A 79 2.81 -4.15 -6.10
N VAL A 80 4.09 -4.56 -6.12
CA VAL A 80 4.73 -5.20 -4.97
C VAL A 80 4.74 -4.27 -3.76
N LEU A 81 5.00 -2.97 -3.95
CA LEU A 81 4.90 -1.98 -2.87
C LEU A 81 3.47 -1.85 -2.31
N LEU A 82 2.45 -1.85 -3.17
CA LEU A 82 1.05 -1.86 -2.72
C LEU A 82 0.71 -3.14 -1.94
N GLY A 83 1.22 -4.29 -2.37
CA GLY A 83 1.08 -5.54 -1.63
C GLY A 83 1.81 -5.54 -0.29
N LEU A 84 2.95 -4.86 -0.21
CA LEU A 84 3.68 -4.66 1.03
C LEU A 84 2.85 -3.85 2.04
N VAL A 85 2.03 -2.88 1.60
CA VAL A 85 1.08 -2.17 2.50
C VAL A 85 0.10 -3.13 3.16
N LEU A 86 -0.53 -4.01 2.37
CA LEU A 86 -1.48 -4.99 2.92
C LEU A 86 -0.78 -6.00 3.83
N PHE A 87 0.43 -6.41 3.49
CA PHE A 87 1.22 -7.32 4.31
C PHE A 87 1.63 -6.68 5.65
N ILE A 88 2.11 -5.44 5.64
CA ILE A 88 2.40 -4.68 6.87
C ILE A 88 1.14 -4.52 7.71
N ARG A 89 -0.01 -4.28 7.07
CA ARG A 89 -1.31 -4.19 7.75
C ARG A 89 -1.66 -5.48 8.47
N PHE A 90 -1.53 -6.61 7.78
CA PHE A 90 -1.70 -7.93 8.37
C PHE A 90 -0.80 -8.13 9.59
N LEU A 91 0.51 -7.84 9.46
CA LEU A 91 1.46 -7.99 10.55
C LEU A 91 1.13 -7.08 11.76
N LYS A 92 0.75 -5.82 11.50
CA LYS A 92 0.39 -4.85 12.54
C LYS A 92 -0.81 -5.31 13.36
N TYR A 93 -1.88 -5.76 12.70
CA TYR A 93 -3.15 -6.04 13.38
C TYR A 93 -3.32 -7.49 13.84
N HIS A 94 -2.60 -8.45 13.23
CA HIS A 94 -2.81 -9.87 13.49
C HIS A 94 -1.59 -10.63 14.03
N VAL A 95 -0.39 -10.04 13.95
CA VAL A 95 0.86 -10.69 14.42
C VAL A 95 1.54 -9.90 15.54
N SER A 96 1.29 -8.60 15.65
CA SER A 96 1.94 -7.74 16.64
C SER A 96 1.19 -7.74 17.96
N TYR A 97 1.91 -8.04 19.04
CA TYR A 97 1.36 -8.07 20.40
C TYR A 97 1.98 -7.00 21.32
N SER A 98 3.02 -6.30 20.87
CA SER A 98 3.66 -5.22 21.63
C SER A 98 3.45 -3.88 20.95
N GLU A 99 3.25 -2.85 21.76
CA GLU A 99 3.06 -1.47 21.30
C GLU A 99 4.25 -0.96 20.48
N THR A 100 5.47 -1.33 20.87
CA THR A 100 6.68 -0.99 20.12
C THR A 100 6.66 -1.60 18.72
N SER A 101 6.32 -2.89 18.58
CA SER A 101 6.21 -3.53 17.26
C SER A 101 5.10 -2.89 16.42
N THR A 102 3.94 -2.64 17.02
CA THR A 102 2.81 -1.96 16.36
C THR A 102 3.21 -0.59 15.82
N ARG A 103 4.04 0.16 16.55
CA ARG A 103 4.59 1.44 16.11
C ARG A 103 5.54 1.30 14.93
N TYR A 104 6.48 0.36 14.97
CA TYR A 104 7.40 0.16 13.85
C TYR A 104 6.69 -0.37 12.59
N PHE A 105 5.63 -1.19 12.75
CA PHE A 105 4.77 -1.52 11.61
C PHE A 105 3.98 -0.32 11.11
N TRP A 106 3.58 0.60 12.00
CA TRP A 106 2.98 1.86 11.58
C TRP A 106 3.97 2.74 10.81
N TYR A 107 5.21 2.88 11.26
CA TYR A 107 6.28 3.57 10.51
C TYR A 107 6.59 2.88 9.17
N SER A 108 6.46 1.56 9.11
CA SER A 108 6.72 0.78 7.90
C SER A 108 5.72 1.08 6.77
N TYR A 109 4.51 1.58 7.05
CA TYR A 109 3.57 2.00 5.98
C TYR A 109 4.14 3.09 5.08
N TYR A 110 5.06 3.90 5.59
CA TYR A 110 5.67 4.98 4.83
C TYR A 110 6.74 4.48 3.85
N ILE A 111 7.26 3.26 4.01
CA ILE A 111 8.21 2.66 3.06
C ILE A 111 7.58 2.55 1.66
N PRO A 112 6.48 1.80 1.46
CA PRO A 112 5.84 1.72 0.16
C PRO A 112 5.23 3.07 -0.28
N GLN A 113 4.72 3.88 0.65
CA GLN A 113 4.12 5.18 0.33
C GLN A 113 5.14 6.17 -0.24
N CYS A 114 6.38 6.21 0.29
CA CYS A 114 7.44 7.08 -0.23
C CYS A 114 8.09 6.52 -1.51
N LEU A 115 8.22 5.19 -1.62
CA LEU A 115 8.90 4.57 -2.76
C LEU A 115 8.02 4.48 -4.02
N ALA A 116 6.71 4.23 -3.88
CA ALA A 116 5.82 4.02 -5.02
C ALA A 116 5.75 5.22 -5.98
N PRO A 117 5.63 6.48 -5.52
CA PRO A 117 5.67 7.65 -6.39
C PRO A 117 6.97 7.77 -7.17
N VAL A 118 8.12 7.48 -6.55
CA VAL A 118 9.43 7.51 -7.21
C VAL A 118 9.53 6.45 -8.31
N VAL A 119 9.09 5.22 -8.01
CA VAL A 119 9.05 4.13 -9.00
C VAL A 119 8.14 4.49 -10.17
N LEU A 120 6.94 4.99 -9.90
CA LEU A 120 5.99 5.42 -10.93
C LEU A 120 6.56 6.56 -11.79
N LEU A 121 7.17 7.57 -11.17
CA LEU A 121 7.82 8.67 -11.88
C LEU A 121 8.95 8.16 -12.79
N LEU A 122 9.82 7.28 -12.30
CA LEU A 122 10.87 6.66 -13.10
C LEU A 122 10.31 5.84 -14.26
N THR A 123 9.19 5.16 -14.03
CA THR A 123 8.46 4.39 -15.05
C THR A 123 7.97 5.30 -16.16
N ILE A 124 7.29 6.40 -15.82
CA ILE A 124 6.76 7.39 -16.78
C ILE A 124 7.89 8.06 -17.56
N LEU A 125 8.97 8.48 -16.87
CA LEU A 125 10.17 9.04 -17.53
C LEU A 125 10.90 8.02 -18.42
N GLY A 126 10.62 6.72 -18.25
CA GLY A 126 11.09 5.64 -19.11
C GLY A 126 10.26 5.49 -20.38
N MET A 127 8.94 5.64 -20.30
CA MET A 127 7.98 5.38 -21.39
C MET A 127 8.22 6.23 -22.65
N GLY A 128 8.67 7.48 -22.50
CA GLY A 128 8.86 8.42 -23.62
C GLY A 128 10.21 8.30 -24.35
N ARG A 129 11.10 7.37 -23.97
CA ARG A 129 12.46 7.31 -24.53
C ARG A 129 12.51 6.41 -25.77
N LYS A 130 13.17 6.91 -26.83
CA LYS A 130 13.52 6.10 -28.01
C LYS A 130 14.40 4.91 -27.56
N SER A 131 14.03 3.72 -28.02
CA SER A 131 14.78 2.47 -27.85
C SER A 131 16.28 2.72 -28.13
N GLY A 132 17.15 2.37 -27.18
CA GLY A 132 18.61 2.43 -27.34
C GLY A 132 19.36 3.57 -26.65
N LYS A 133 18.69 4.61 -26.13
CA LYS A 133 19.41 5.65 -25.33
C LYS A 133 19.61 5.18 -23.88
N PRO A 134 20.85 5.10 -23.35
CA PRO A 134 21.11 4.71 -21.97
C PRO A 134 20.49 5.68 -20.96
N SER A 135 19.79 5.13 -19.97
CA SER A 135 19.21 5.87 -18.84
C SER A 135 20.29 6.69 -18.15
N ALA A 136 20.03 7.98 -17.90
CA ALA A 136 20.89 8.76 -17.02
C ALA A 136 20.80 8.16 -15.61
N ARG A 137 21.91 7.62 -15.09
CA ARG A 137 21.99 7.04 -13.74
C ARG A 137 21.55 8.04 -12.67
N GLY A 138 21.72 9.34 -12.90
CA GLY A 138 21.27 10.41 -12.00
C GLY A 138 19.76 10.42 -11.71
N ARG A 139 18.92 9.76 -12.53
CA ARG A 139 17.48 9.65 -12.23
C ARG A 139 17.19 8.87 -10.95
N TYR A 140 18.05 7.93 -10.57
CA TYR A 140 17.89 7.19 -9.32
C TYR A 140 18.14 8.05 -8.07
N LEU A 141 18.70 9.26 -8.21
CA LEU A 141 18.79 10.23 -7.11
C LEU A 141 17.39 10.67 -6.62
N LEU A 142 16.33 10.45 -7.40
CA LEU A 142 14.94 10.65 -6.96
C LEU A 142 14.56 9.77 -5.76
N PHE A 143 15.30 8.68 -5.47
CA PHE A 143 15.11 7.89 -4.26
C PHE A 143 15.68 8.55 -2.99
N LEU A 144 16.61 9.50 -3.11
CA LEU A 144 17.21 10.17 -1.95
C LEU A 144 16.17 10.84 -1.04
N PRO A 145 15.25 11.69 -1.53
CA PRO A 145 14.23 12.28 -0.67
C PRO A 145 13.31 11.22 -0.05
N ALA A 146 12.94 10.18 -0.78
CA ALA A 146 12.12 9.08 -0.25
C ALA A 146 12.82 8.33 0.88
N VAL A 147 14.09 7.98 0.71
CA VAL A 147 14.89 7.31 1.75
C VAL A 147 15.11 8.23 2.94
N ALA A 148 15.36 9.52 2.72
CA ALA A 148 15.50 10.50 3.79
C ALA A 148 14.23 10.61 4.63
N LEU A 149 13.05 10.68 4.01
CA LEU A 149 11.75 10.69 4.70
C LEU A 149 11.53 9.38 5.48
N ILE A 150 11.82 8.22 4.89
CA ILE A 150 11.70 6.94 5.59
C ILE A 150 12.59 6.92 6.83
N LEU A 151 13.87 7.31 6.71
CA LEU A 151 14.80 7.36 7.84
C LEU A 151 14.29 8.32 8.91
N PHE A 152 13.84 9.52 8.52
CA PHE A 152 13.28 10.52 9.42
C PHE A 152 12.09 9.99 10.22
N ILE A 153 11.21 9.21 9.59
CA ILE A 153 10.07 8.57 10.27
C ILE A 153 10.55 7.47 11.23
N PHE A 154 11.50 6.64 10.82
CA PHE A 154 12.02 5.57 11.67
C PHE A 154 12.83 6.10 12.87
N THR A 155 13.38 7.31 12.78
CA THR A 155 14.03 8.00 13.90
C THR A 155 13.07 8.84 14.73
N ASN A 156 11.76 8.82 14.44
CA ASN A 156 10.79 9.70 15.08
C ASN A 156 10.80 9.59 16.61
N ASP A 157 11.08 8.43 17.20
CA ASP A 157 11.13 8.26 18.65
C ASP A 157 12.26 9.05 19.35
N ILE A 158 13.22 9.59 18.58
CA ILE A 158 14.31 10.44 19.07
C ILE A 158 13.91 11.92 19.11
N HIS A 159 13.16 12.38 18.11
CA HIS A 159 12.93 13.81 17.87
C HIS A 159 11.46 14.23 17.90
N GLU A 160 10.53 13.28 17.75
CA GLU A 160 9.08 13.47 17.78
C GLU A 160 8.61 14.60 16.84
N GLN A 161 9.18 14.67 15.64
CA GLN A 161 8.91 15.73 14.65
C GLN A 161 7.95 15.30 13.53
N VAL A 162 7.65 14.00 13.43
CA VAL A 162 6.59 13.46 12.56
C VAL A 162 5.36 13.14 13.40
N PHE A 163 5.56 12.45 14.52
CA PHE A 163 4.53 12.15 15.49
C PHE A 163 5.03 12.48 16.90
N SER A 164 4.24 13.23 17.66
CA SER A 164 4.45 13.44 19.09
C SER A 164 3.45 12.61 19.89
N PHE A 165 3.90 12.07 21.03
CA PHE A 165 3.11 11.19 21.89
C PHE A 165 2.85 11.89 23.23
N ALA A 166 1.69 11.65 23.85
CA ALA A 166 1.36 12.26 25.13
C ALA A 166 2.38 11.87 26.25
N GLU A 167 2.76 12.83 27.10
CA GLU A 167 3.68 12.59 28.22
C GLU A 167 3.16 11.47 29.14
N GLY A 168 4.03 10.52 29.50
CA GLY A 168 3.67 9.33 30.30
C GLY A 168 3.02 8.19 29.51
N LEU A 169 2.67 8.42 28.24
CA LEU A 169 2.10 7.44 27.31
C LEU A 169 3.04 7.14 26.14
N LYS A 170 4.37 7.20 26.36
CA LYS A 170 5.40 6.88 25.35
C LYS A 170 5.25 5.48 24.74
N TYR A 171 4.40 4.63 25.30
CA TYR A 171 4.05 3.29 24.80
C TYR A 171 2.60 3.13 24.36
N SER A 172 1.72 4.13 24.47
CA SER A 172 0.38 4.05 23.88
C SER A 172 0.41 4.73 22.51
N ASN A 173 0.23 3.94 21.45
CA ASN A 173 0.09 4.46 20.09
C ASN A 173 -1.30 5.08 19.84
N GLU A 174 -2.15 5.19 20.86
CA GLU A 174 -3.55 5.61 20.73
C GLU A 174 -3.71 7.13 20.71
N ILE A 175 -2.86 7.84 21.46
CA ILE A 175 -2.93 9.30 21.60
C ILE A 175 -1.64 9.92 21.05
N TYR A 176 -1.73 10.43 19.82
CA TYR A 176 -0.61 11.08 19.14
C TYR A 176 -1.09 12.31 18.37
N LYS A 177 -0.15 13.19 18.03
CA LYS A 177 -0.40 14.35 17.15
C LYS A 177 0.49 14.29 15.92
N TRP A 178 -0.01 14.84 14.82
CA TRP A 178 0.80 15.08 13.62
C TRP A 178 1.61 16.35 13.80
N GLU A 179 2.91 16.22 13.63
CA GLU A 179 3.85 17.33 13.70
C GLU A 179 4.22 17.81 12.30
N TRP A 180 4.99 18.90 12.20
CA TRP A 180 5.32 19.52 10.91
C TRP A 180 5.93 18.53 9.90
N GLY A 181 6.72 17.57 10.37
CA GLY A 181 7.36 16.56 9.55
C GLY A 181 6.39 15.61 8.85
N TYR A 182 5.19 15.41 9.42
CA TYR A 182 4.14 14.61 8.80
C TYR A 182 3.67 15.19 7.46
N TYR A 183 3.59 16.52 7.36
CA TYR A 183 3.10 17.21 6.17
C TYR A 183 4.11 17.24 5.00
N LEU A 184 5.33 16.74 5.20
CA LEU A 184 6.33 16.58 4.14
C LEU A 184 6.26 15.22 3.43
N ILE A 185 5.50 14.29 3.99
CA ILE A 185 5.32 12.92 3.51
C ILE A 185 4.16 12.88 2.49
#